data_AF-X0XK94-F1
#
_entry.id   AF-X0XK94-F1
#
_cell.length_a   1.000
_cell.length_b   1.000
_cell.length_c   1.000
_cell.angle_alpha   90.00
_cell.angle_beta   90.00
_cell.angle_gamma   90.00
#
_symmetry.space_group_name_H-M   'P 1'
#
loop_
_entity.id
_entity.type
_entity.pdbx_description
1 polymer ?
#
loop_
_entity_poly.entity_id
_entity_poly.type
_entity_poly.pdbx_seq_one_letter_code
_entity_poly.pdbx_strand_id
1 'polypeptide(L)'
;RHLFYPSHMPLGGGDAQLGHTAIEVANASDSPGNGQVHIKRTLREQKKLLDAGDNPDAPTFVRDQTPLKVKGELSTQELRNEFRKAAKLSILLNDDPLIQCIRDGIDAEVFIYRKGELVWGKGDPSPSVELSANAFVHTLAKAKALGIWPRKPKETEKGEDKGKEKGKWRDRKDEKREGERDDEREREEKPAALSAEGPLNQALIVLFERARGNKIKALSELRIKLFEAKATWDVHQAVATHRGA
;
A
#
# COMPACT_ATOMS: atom_id res chain seq x y z
N ARG A 1 -23.56 8.90 -33.47
CA ARG A 1 -22.07 8.97 -33.46
C ARG A 1 -21.54 7.54 -33.35
N HIS A 2 -20.44 7.20 -34.02
CA HIS A 2 -19.85 5.86 -33.91
C HIS A 2 -18.69 5.87 -32.91
N LEU A 3 -18.70 4.92 -31.98
CA LEU A 3 -17.63 4.69 -31.02
C LEU A 3 -16.91 3.40 -31.39
N PHE A 4 -15.58 3.48 -31.51
CA PHE A 4 -14.70 2.34 -31.67
C PHE A 4 -13.82 2.20 -30.42
N TYR A 5 -13.57 0.98 -29.96
CA TYR A 5 -12.80 0.70 -28.76
C TYR A 5 -12.07 -0.64 -28.87
N PRO A 6 -10.99 -0.89 -28.10
CA PRO A 6 -10.32 -2.19 -28.10
C PRO A 6 -11.28 -3.34 -27.77
N SER A 7 -11.28 -4.38 -28.60
CA SER A 7 -12.06 -5.59 -28.36
C SER A 7 -11.32 -6.81 -28.89
N HIS A 8 -11.35 -7.91 -28.14
CA HIS A 8 -10.79 -9.17 -28.63
C HIS A 8 -11.58 -9.80 -29.78
N MET A 9 -12.84 -9.39 -29.97
CA MET A 9 -13.63 -9.78 -31.13
C MET A 9 -13.34 -8.81 -32.26
N PRO A 10 -12.96 -9.31 -33.46
CA PRO A 10 -12.71 -8.46 -34.59
C PRO A 10 -13.97 -7.73 -35.05
N LEU A 11 -13.79 -6.55 -35.62
CA LEU A 11 -14.88 -5.82 -36.22
C LEU A 11 -15.23 -6.42 -37.60
N GLY A 12 -16.41 -7.05 -37.68
CA GLY A 12 -16.85 -7.70 -38.92
C GLY A 12 -15.97 -8.89 -39.29
N GLY A 13 -15.63 -9.03 -40.57
CA GLY A 13 -14.75 -10.09 -41.08
C GLY A 13 -13.27 -9.71 -41.21
N GLY A 14 -12.85 -8.57 -40.64
CA GLY A 14 -11.47 -8.10 -40.71
C GLY A 14 -10.59 -8.60 -39.56
N ASP A 15 -9.29 -8.29 -39.61
CA ASP A 15 -8.33 -8.69 -38.57
C ASP A 15 -8.22 -7.68 -37.40
N ALA A 16 -8.87 -6.53 -37.51
CA ALA A 16 -8.76 -5.47 -36.51
C ALA A 16 -9.56 -5.80 -35.25
N GLN A 17 -8.85 -5.93 -34.12
CA GLN A 17 -9.40 -6.15 -32.77
C GLN A 17 -10.09 -4.90 -32.19
N LEU A 18 -11.19 -4.51 -32.83
CA LEU A 18 -11.98 -3.33 -32.52
C LEU A 18 -13.44 -3.70 -32.28
N GLY A 19 -14.02 -3.16 -31.21
CA GLY A 19 -15.45 -3.13 -30.99
C GLY A 19 -16.05 -1.87 -31.61
N HIS A 20 -17.33 -1.95 -31.95
CA HIS A 20 -18.10 -0.84 -32.49
C HIS A 20 -19.41 -0.71 -31.74
N THR A 21 -19.81 0.53 -31.46
CA THR A 21 -21.14 0.83 -30.94
C THR A 21 -21.61 2.16 -31.52
N ALA A 22 -22.84 2.18 -32.01
CA ALA A 22 -23.50 3.42 -32.38
C ALA A 22 -24.09 4.07 -31.12
N ILE A 23 -23.70 5.31 -30.84
CA ILE A 23 -24.30 6.14 -29.80
C ILE A 23 -25.33 7.04 -30.46
N GLU A 24 -26.60 6.79 -30.17
CA GLU A 24 -27.68 7.72 -30.45
C GLU A 24 -27.65 8.83 -29.39
N VAL A 25 -27.42 10.06 -29.82
CA VAL A 25 -27.37 11.21 -28.92
C VAL A 25 -28.62 12.04 -29.19
N ALA A 26 -29.64 11.90 -28.34
CA ALA A 26 -30.90 12.61 -28.52
C ALA A 26 -30.73 14.14 -28.39
N ASN A 27 -29.82 14.63 -27.54
CA ASN A 27 -29.60 16.07 -27.29
C ASN A 27 -28.10 16.40 -27.14
N ALA A 28 -27.33 16.27 -28.22
CA ALA A 28 -25.87 16.41 -28.19
C ALA A 28 -25.36 17.86 -28.03
N SER A 29 -26.24 18.86 -28.09
CA SER A 29 -25.86 20.22 -28.44
C SER A 29 -25.93 21.24 -27.29
N ASP A 30 -26.41 20.85 -26.11
CA ASP A 30 -26.78 21.86 -25.11
C ASP A 30 -25.64 22.30 -24.18
N SER A 31 -24.49 21.61 -24.12
CA SER A 31 -23.31 22.06 -23.35
C SER A 31 -22.01 21.31 -23.70
N PRO A 32 -20.84 21.98 -23.72
CA PRO A 32 -19.52 21.34 -23.80
C PRO A 32 -19.34 20.28 -22.69
N GLY A 33 -18.74 19.13 -23.01
CA GLY A 33 -18.46 18.05 -22.06
C GLY A 33 -19.53 16.93 -22.00
N ASN A 34 -20.78 17.21 -22.37
CA ASN A 34 -21.85 16.19 -22.37
C ASN A 34 -21.54 14.99 -23.29
N GLY A 35 -20.81 15.22 -24.39
CA GLY A 35 -20.38 14.13 -25.28
C GLY A 35 -19.51 13.08 -24.59
N GLN A 36 -18.61 13.48 -23.67
CA GLN A 36 -17.72 12.56 -22.97
C GLN A 36 -18.48 11.71 -21.95
N VAL A 37 -19.48 12.28 -21.28
CA VAL A 37 -20.33 11.57 -20.31
C VAL A 37 -21.05 10.39 -20.99
N HIS A 38 -21.60 10.61 -22.19
CA HIS A 38 -22.28 9.56 -22.95
C HIS A 38 -21.34 8.44 -23.39
N ILE A 39 -20.11 8.78 -23.79
CA ILE A 39 -19.09 7.79 -24.15
C ILE A 39 -18.71 6.94 -22.92
N LYS A 40 -18.39 7.59 -21.79
CA LYS A 40 -18.05 6.89 -20.54
C LYS A 40 -19.17 5.97 -20.08
N ARG A 41 -20.42 6.45 -20.10
CA ARG A 41 -21.60 5.65 -19.74
C ARG A 41 -21.72 4.40 -20.63
N THR A 42 -21.68 4.59 -21.94
CA THR A 42 -21.81 3.49 -22.91
C THR A 42 -20.73 2.42 -22.70
N LEU A 43 -19.48 2.82 -22.48
CA LEU A 43 -18.38 1.87 -22.23
C LEU A 43 -18.49 1.17 -20.87
N ARG A 44 -18.97 1.86 -19.83
CA ARG A 44 -19.21 1.24 -18.50
C ARG A 44 -20.33 0.22 -18.55
N GLU A 45 -21.45 0.52 -19.22
CA GLU A 45 -22.57 -0.41 -19.41
C GLU A 45 -22.14 -1.70 -20.13
N GLN A 46 -21.18 -1.58 -21.05
CA GLN A 46 -20.57 -2.72 -21.76
C GLN A 46 -19.44 -3.41 -20.99
N LYS A 47 -19.17 -3.02 -19.74
CA LYS A 47 -18.05 -3.53 -18.92
C LYS A 47 -16.69 -3.42 -19.63
N LYS A 48 -16.48 -2.32 -20.36
CA LYS A 48 -15.22 -2.02 -21.06
C LYS A 48 -14.40 -0.94 -20.39
N LEU A 49 -14.99 -0.22 -19.44
CA LEU A 49 -14.36 0.91 -18.76
C LEU A 49 -14.62 0.77 -17.27
N LEU A 50 -13.57 0.95 -16.46
CA LEU A 50 -13.66 1.01 -15.00
C LEU A 50 -13.12 2.35 -14.52
N ASP A 51 -13.89 2.99 -13.65
CA ASP A 51 -13.53 4.21 -12.95
C ASP A 51 -13.36 3.93 -11.44
N ALA A 52 -12.99 4.96 -10.68
CA ALA A 52 -12.90 4.87 -9.23
C ALA A 52 -14.25 4.45 -8.63
N GLY A 53 -14.24 3.45 -7.74
CA GLY A 53 -15.43 2.90 -7.10
C GLY A 53 -16.18 1.84 -7.91
N ASP A 54 -15.76 1.54 -9.15
CA ASP A 54 -16.29 0.40 -9.88
C ASP A 54 -15.76 -0.93 -9.34
N ASN A 55 -16.56 -1.99 -9.52
CA ASN A 55 -16.12 -3.35 -9.23
C ASN A 55 -14.98 -3.73 -10.18
N PRO A 56 -13.85 -4.22 -9.66
CA PRO A 56 -12.71 -4.58 -10.49
C PRO A 56 -12.98 -5.81 -11.34
N ASP A 57 -12.15 -6.00 -12.38
CA ASP A 57 -12.10 -7.27 -13.10
C ASP A 57 -11.74 -8.41 -12.12
N ALA A 58 -12.34 -9.59 -12.31
CA ALA A 58 -12.14 -10.71 -11.40
C ALA A 58 -10.65 -11.12 -11.35
N PRO A 59 -10.04 -11.36 -10.17
CA PRO A 59 -8.61 -11.67 -10.06
C PRO A 59 -8.16 -12.88 -10.89
N THR A 60 -8.99 -13.92 -10.94
CA THR A 60 -8.73 -15.12 -11.77
C THR A 60 -8.75 -14.80 -13.26
N PHE A 61 -9.66 -13.93 -13.70
CA PHE A 61 -9.72 -13.46 -15.08
C PHE A 61 -8.49 -12.63 -15.43
N VAL A 62 -8.10 -11.69 -14.56
CA VAL A 62 -6.88 -10.86 -14.75
C VAL A 62 -5.63 -11.72 -14.82
N ARG A 63 -5.49 -12.72 -13.94
CA ARG A 63 -4.40 -13.70 -14.02
C ARG A 63 -4.36 -14.38 -15.38
N ASP A 64 -5.50 -14.81 -15.89
CA ASP A 64 -5.61 -15.60 -17.11
C ASP A 64 -5.43 -14.79 -18.40
N GLN A 65 -5.71 -13.47 -18.35
CA GLN A 65 -5.52 -12.55 -19.48
C GLN A 65 -4.16 -11.85 -19.46
N THR A 66 -3.27 -12.20 -18.53
CA THR A 66 -1.95 -11.57 -18.40
C THR A 66 -0.84 -12.63 -18.39
N PRO A 67 0.43 -12.24 -18.55
CA PRO A 67 1.55 -13.16 -18.39
C PRO A 67 1.63 -13.83 -17.01
N LEU A 68 0.82 -13.43 -16.02
CA LEU A 68 0.71 -14.11 -14.72
C LEU A 68 0.36 -15.59 -14.88
N LYS A 69 -0.47 -15.95 -15.87
CA LYS A 69 -0.82 -17.36 -16.12
C LYS A 69 0.38 -18.24 -16.45
N VAL A 70 1.34 -17.72 -17.21
CA VAL A 70 2.46 -18.50 -17.74
C VAL A 70 3.74 -18.27 -16.94
N LYS A 71 4.08 -17.00 -16.66
CA LYS A 71 5.28 -16.62 -15.88
C LYS A 71 5.09 -16.82 -14.38
N GLY A 72 3.86 -16.66 -13.90
CA GLY A 72 3.52 -16.80 -12.48
C GLY A 72 3.84 -15.57 -11.62
N GLU A 73 4.54 -14.56 -12.15
CA GLU A 73 4.89 -13.31 -11.45
C GLU A 73 4.94 -12.14 -12.44
N LEU A 74 4.62 -10.93 -11.96
CA LEU A 74 4.74 -9.66 -12.67
C LEU A 74 4.93 -8.52 -11.66
N SER A 75 5.64 -7.46 -12.05
CA SER A 75 5.58 -6.22 -11.26
C SER A 75 4.19 -5.59 -11.36
N THR A 76 3.76 -4.84 -10.35
CA THR A 76 2.45 -4.15 -10.38
C THR A 76 2.41 -3.10 -11.49
N GLN A 77 3.54 -2.47 -11.83
CA GLN A 77 3.64 -1.57 -12.97
C GLN A 77 3.48 -2.30 -14.31
N GLU A 78 4.08 -3.48 -14.49
CA GLU A 78 3.87 -4.26 -15.71
C GLU A 78 2.44 -4.77 -15.80
N LEU A 79 1.86 -5.25 -14.69
CA LEU A 79 0.46 -5.67 -14.64
C LEU A 79 -0.46 -4.53 -15.08
N ARG A 80 -0.22 -3.31 -14.60
CA ARG A 80 -0.92 -2.10 -15.04
C ARG A 80 -0.77 -1.85 -16.55
N ASN A 81 0.41 -2.13 -17.11
CA ASN A 81 0.64 -2.00 -18.56
C ASN A 81 -0.12 -3.06 -19.36
N GLU A 82 -0.34 -4.26 -18.82
CA GLU A 82 -1.11 -5.30 -19.50
C GLU A 82 -2.59 -4.91 -19.69
N PHE A 83 -3.18 -4.15 -18.76
CA PHE A 83 -4.52 -3.56 -18.95
C PHE A 83 -4.61 -2.61 -20.16
N ARG A 84 -3.48 -2.07 -20.63
CA ARG A 84 -3.43 -1.22 -21.83
C ARG A 84 -3.20 -2.01 -23.13
N LYS A 85 -2.73 -3.26 -23.02
CA LYS A 85 -2.40 -4.12 -24.17
C LYS A 85 -3.49 -5.15 -24.46
N ALA A 86 -4.04 -5.76 -23.41
CA ALA A 86 -4.98 -6.86 -23.55
C ALA A 86 -6.41 -6.33 -23.78
N ALA A 87 -6.92 -6.44 -25.01
CA ALA A 87 -8.28 -6.00 -25.38
C ALA A 87 -9.42 -6.75 -24.66
N LYS A 88 -9.10 -7.79 -23.89
CA LYS A 88 -10.03 -8.52 -23.02
C LYS A 88 -10.18 -7.90 -21.64
N LEU A 89 -9.19 -7.15 -21.18
CA LEU A 89 -9.23 -6.44 -19.90
C LEU A 89 -9.98 -5.13 -20.04
N SER A 90 -10.54 -4.66 -18.94
CA SER A 90 -11.23 -3.37 -18.91
C SER A 90 -10.25 -2.20 -19.07
N ILE A 91 -10.70 -1.12 -19.69
CA ILE A 91 -9.95 0.13 -19.75
C ILE A 91 -10.03 0.80 -18.39
N LEU A 92 -8.87 1.03 -17.78
CA LEU A 92 -8.78 1.69 -16.47
C LEU A 92 -8.64 3.20 -16.65
N LEU A 93 -9.61 3.96 -16.12
CA LEU A 93 -9.48 5.42 -16.01
C LEU A 93 -8.61 5.84 -14.82
N ASN A 94 -8.66 5.04 -13.77
CA ASN A 94 -7.93 5.22 -12.52
C ASN A 94 -7.28 3.91 -12.10
N ASP A 95 -6.34 4.00 -11.17
CA ASP A 95 -5.57 2.84 -10.69
C ASP A 95 -6.31 2.04 -9.59
N ASP A 96 -7.35 2.63 -8.99
CA ASP A 96 -8.11 2.03 -7.89
C ASP A 96 -8.71 0.65 -8.21
N PRO A 97 -9.34 0.40 -9.39
CA PRO A 97 -9.84 -0.93 -9.71
C PRO A 97 -8.72 -1.98 -9.78
N LEU A 98 -7.52 -1.62 -10.25
CA LEU A 98 -6.39 -2.55 -10.24
C LEU A 98 -5.91 -2.82 -8.81
N ILE A 99 -5.81 -1.79 -7.98
CA ILE A 99 -5.45 -1.93 -6.57
C ILE A 99 -6.45 -2.83 -5.85
N GLN A 100 -7.74 -2.64 -6.09
CA GLN A 100 -8.79 -3.47 -5.50
C GLN A 100 -8.75 -4.90 -6.03
N CYS A 101 -8.53 -5.10 -7.34
CA CYS A 101 -8.33 -6.42 -7.93
C CYS A 101 -7.19 -7.20 -7.23
N ILE A 102 -6.09 -6.53 -6.90
CA ILE A 102 -4.97 -7.18 -6.21
C ILE A 102 -5.37 -7.58 -4.79
N ARG A 103 -6.07 -6.72 -4.06
CA ARG A 103 -6.59 -7.02 -2.71
C ARG A 103 -7.57 -8.18 -2.72
N ASP A 104 -8.58 -8.13 -3.59
CA ASP A 104 -9.57 -9.19 -3.77
C ASP A 104 -8.89 -10.51 -4.14
N GLY A 105 -7.83 -10.45 -4.96
CA GLY A 105 -7.06 -11.62 -5.33
C GLY A 105 -6.23 -12.21 -4.19
N ILE A 106 -5.78 -11.41 -3.23
CA ILE A 106 -5.13 -11.91 -2.01
C ILE A 106 -6.15 -12.65 -1.14
N ASP A 107 -7.31 -12.04 -0.92
CA ASP A 107 -8.39 -12.60 -0.12
C ASP A 107 -8.94 -13.90 -0.72
N ALA A 108 -9.04 -13.94 -2.05
CA ALA A 108 -9.47 -15.10 -2.83
C ALA A 108 -8.35 -16.14 -3.08
N GLU A 109 -7.17 -15.99 -2.47
CA GLU A 109 -6.04 -16.92 -2.66
C GLU A 109 -5.59 -17.08 -4.12
N VAL A 110 -5.78 -16.06 -4.94
CA VAL A 110 -5.31 -16.02 -6.33
C VAL A 110 -3.91 -15.40 -6.40
N PHE A 111 -3.68 -14.36 -5.60
CA PHE A 111 -2.47 -13.54 -5.61
C PHE A 111 -1.74 -13.54 -4.27
N ILE A 112 -0.43 -13.38 -4.36
CA ILE A 112 0.45 -13.02 -3.25
C ILE A 112 1.12 -11.71 -3.66
N TYR A 113 0.98 -10.69 -2.83
CA TYR A 113 1.62 -9.40 -3.08
C TYR A 113 2.94 -9.33 -2.32
N ARG A 114 4.00 -8.83 -2.98
CA ARG A 114 5.32 -8.65 -2.38
C ARG A 114 5.87 -7.27 -2.70
N LYS A 115 6.42 -6.59 -1.70
CA LYS A 115 7.16 -5.33 -1.85
C LYS A 115 8.45 -5.42 -1.04
N GLY A 116 9.59 -5.52 -1.73
CA GLY A 116 10.85 -5.86 -1.08
C GLY A 116 10.74 -7.19 -0.32
N GLU A 117 11.06 -7.17 0.97
CA GLU A 117 10.97 -8.33 1.88
C GLU A 117 9.56 -8.56 2.45
N LEU A 118 8.66 -7.60 2.30
CA LEU A 118 7.30 -7.73 2.80
C LEU A 118 6.44 -8.53 1.82
N VAL A 119 5.76 -9.54 2.34
CA VAL A 119 4.84 -10.41 1.60
C VAL A 119 3.47 -10.34 2.27
N TRP A 120 2.40 -10.34 1.48
CA TRP A 120 1.02 -10.38 1.92
C TRP A 120 0.28 -11.50 1.18
N GLY A 121 -0.34 -12.38 1.96
CA GLY A 121 -1.24 -13.43 1.48
C GLY A 121 -2.53 -13.46 2.28
N LYS A 122 -3.36 -14.47 2.04
CA LYS A 122 -4.64 -14.61 2.74
C LYS A 122 -4.46 -14.61 4.25
N GLY A 123 -5.31 -13.84 4.94
CA GLY A 123 -5.32 -13.73 6.40
C GLY A 123 -4.38 -12.64 6.94
N ASP A 124 -3.53 -12.05 6.10
CA ASP A 124 -2.80 -10.83 6.44
C ASP A 124 -3.72 -9.59 6.37
N PRO A 125 -3.41 -8.50 7.09
CA PRO A 125 -4.12 -7.23 6.91
C PRO A 125 -3.99 -6.71 5.48
N SER A 126 -5.03 -6.04 4.99
CA SER A 126 -5.08 -5.53 3.61
C SER A 126 -3.88 -4.64 3.30
N PRO A 127 -3.07 -4.95 2.27
CA PRO A 127 -1.87 -4.17 1.97
C PRO A 127 -2.21 -2.79 1.38
N SER A 128 -1.30 -1.86 1.63
CA SER A 128 -1.17 -0.65 0.81
C SER A 128 -0.48 -1.03 -0.50
N VAL A 129 -1.27 -1.45 -1.50
CA VAL A 129 -0.77 -1.85 -2.82
C VAL A 129 -0.22 -0.62 -3.54
N GLU A 130 1.00 -0.73 -4.04
CA GLU A 130 1.65 0.31 -4.84
C GLU A 130 1.90 -0.20 -6.25
N LEU A 131 1.62 0.67 -7.23
CA LEU A 131 1.92 0.40 -8.64
C LEU A 131 3.33 0.89 -8.94
N SER A 132 4.30 -0.03 -8.90
CA SER A 132 5.71 0.27 -9.10
C SER A 132 6.44 -0.90 -9.73
N ALA A 133 7.66 -0.67 -10.22
CA ALA A 133 8.53 -1.73 -10.74
C ALA A 133 9.11 -2.63 -9.62
N ASN A 134 9.10 -2.16 -8.36
CA ASN A 134 9.69 -2.85 -7.21
C ASN A 134 8.67 -3.64 -6.38
N ALA A 135 7.38 -3.55 -6.74
CA ALA A 135 6.31 -4.31 -6.12
C ALA A 135 5.80 -5.37 -7.10
N PHE A 136 5.53 -6.58 -6.61
CA PHE A 136 5.26 -7.76 -7.41
C PHE A 136 3.96 -8.43 -6.98
N VAL A 137 3.25 -8.96 -7.97
CA VAL A 137 2.13 -9.87 -7.80
C VAL A 137 2.58 -11.24 -8.27
N HIS A 138 2.44 -12.23 -7.39
CA HIS A 138 2.76 -13.63 -7.65
C HIS A 138 1.48 -14.45 -7.64
N THR A 139 1.42 -15.46 -8.50
CA THR A 139 0.44 -16.54 -8.34
C THR A 139 0.83 -17.42 -7.15
N LEU A 140 -0.15 -18.08 -6.51
CA LEU A 140 0.15 -19.03 -5.43
C LEU A 140 1.16 -20.12 -5.82
N ALA A 141 1.04 -20.66 -7.03
CA ALA A 141 1.93 -21.73 -7.49
C ALA A 141 3.39 -21.25 -7.55
N LYS A 142 3.61 -20.06 -8.12
CA LYS A 142 4.94 -19.44 -8.20
C LYS A 142 5.45 -19.04 -6.82
N ALA A 143 4.60 -18.49 -5.97
CA ALA A 143 4.96 -18.11 -4.60
C ALA A 143 5.42 -19.31 -3.76
N LYS A 144 4.75 -20.46 -3.90
CA LYS A 144 5.17 -21.73 -3.29
C LYS A 144 6.50 -22.23 -3.84
N ALA A 145 6.68 -22.18 -5.16
CA ALA A 145 7.92 -22.61 -5.80
C ALA A 145 9.13 -21.75 -5.37
N LEU A 146 8.92 -20.46 -5.15
CA LEU A 146 9.95 -19.54 -4.64
C LEU A 146 10.13 -19.58 -3.11
N GLY A 147 9.29 -20.34 -2.40
CA GLY A 147 9.33 -20.42 -0.93
C GLY A 147 8.95 -19.11 -0.22
N ILE A 148 8.33 -18.15 -0.92
CA ILE A 148 7.88 -16.88 -0.33
C ILE A 148 6.54 -17.03 0.41
N TRP A 149 5.74 -18.05 0.07
CA TRP A 149 4.44 -18.34 0.71
C TRP A 149 4.12 -19.84 0.68
N PRO A 150 3.52 -20.44 1.73
CA PRO A 150 3.20 -19.86 3.03
C PRO A 150 4.46 -19.56 3.86
N ARG A 151 4.36 -18.60 4.80
CA ARG A 151 5.47 -18.28 5.70
C ARG A 151 5.78 -19.52 6.54
N LYS A 152 7.06 -19.89 6.65
CA LYS A 152 7.47 -20.86 7.67
C LYS A 152 7.11 -20.29 9.04
N PRO A 153 6.50 -21.07 9.95
CA PRO A 153 6.28 -20.62 11.32
C PRO A 153 7.60 -20.14 11.91
N LYS A 154 7.64 -18.93 12.47
CA LYS A 154 8.79 -18.53 13.29
C LYS A 154 8.84 -19.49 14.47
N GLU A 155 9.93 -20.21 14.63
CA GLU A 155 10.24 -20.85 15.91
C GLU A 155 10.16 -19.76 16.98
N THR A 156 9.21 -19.90 17.89
CA THR A 156 9.13 -19.07 19.08
C THR A 156 10.43 -19.25 19.86
N GLU A 157 11.26 -18.21 19.93
CA GLU A 157 12.28 -18.10 20.96
C GLU A 157 11.55 -18.20 22.31
N LYS A 158 11.64 -19.38 22.93
CA LYS A 158 11.26 -19.58 24.32
C LYS A 158 12.14 -18.63 25.15
N GLY A 159 11.50 -17.71 25.86
CA GLY A 159 12.17 -16.94 26.90
C GLY A 159 12.84 -17.88 27.89
N GLU A 160 14.15 -17.73 28.05
CA GLU A 160 14.86 -18.31 29.18
C GLU A 160 14.49 -17.52 30.44
N ASP A 161 13.61 -18.14 31.21
CA ASP A 161 13.48 -17.95 32.65
C ASP A 161 14.80 -18.38 33.33
N LYS A 162 15.49 -17.45 34.00
CA LYS A 162 16.47 -17.78 35.04
C LYS A 162 16.14 -17.00 36.30
N GLY A 163 15.59 -17.75 37.26
CA GLY A 163 15.24 -17.29 38.58
C GLY A 163 16.43 -16.97 39.51
N LYS A 164 16.12 -16.08 40.45
CA LYS A 164 16.55 -15.95 41.86
C LYS A 164 17.90 -16.53 42.28
N GLU A 165 18.75 -15.65 42.83
CA GLU A 165 19.58 -16.01 43.98
C GLU A 165 19.71 -14.83 44.97
N LYS A 166 19.45 -15.12 46.26
CA LYS A 166 19.55 -14.20 47.40
C LYS A 166 20.98 -14.17 47.90
N GLY A 167 21.51 -12.98 48.20
CA GLY A 167 22.81 -12.82 48.87
C GLY A 167 22.91 -11.52 49.66
N LYS A 168 22.59 -11.59 50.96
CA LYS A 168 22.91 -10.66 52.06
C LYS A 168 24.33 -10.09 51.94
N TRP A 169 24.59 -8.83 52.31
CA TRP A 169 25.60 -8.40 53.30
C TRP A 169 25.36 -6.93 53.70
N ARG A 170 25.32 -6.70 55.00
CA ARG A 170 25.29 -5.42 55.72
C ARG A 170 26.66 -5.26 56.36
N ASP A 171 27.26 -4.07 56.25
CA ASP A 171 28.11 -3.37 57.23
C ASP A 171 28.99 -2.35 56.45
N ARG A 172 29.43 -1.20 56.95
CA ARG A 172 29.01 -0.23 57.98
C ARG A 172 30.16 0.79 58.02
N LYS A 173 29.82 2.10 57.94
CA LYS A 173 30.60 3.28 58.41
C LYS A 173 31.98 3.50 57.79
N ASP A 174 32.58 4.67 57.72
CA ASP A 174 32.35 6.11 57.97
C ASP A 174 33.44 6.73 57.01
N GLU A 175 33.45 7.95 56.51
CA GLU A 175 33.52 9.21 57.24
C GLU A 175 33.65 10.38 56.23
N LYS A 176 33.21 11.55 56.68
CA LYS A 176 33.04 12.85 56.02
C LYS A 176 34.28 13.46 55.33
N ARG A 177 33.99 14.34 54.35
CA ARG A 177 34.49 15.75 54.22
C ARG A 177 33.66 16.44 53.12
N GLU A 178 32.64 17.20 53.48
CA GLU A 178 32.63 18.67 53.65
C GLU A 178 33.20 19.45 52.44
N GLY A 179 32.31 20.16 51.74
CA GLY A 179 32.69 21.17 50.75
C GLY A 179 31.60 21.51 49.74
N GLU A 180 30.82 22.55 50.06
CA GLU A 180 30.24 23.53 49.13
C GLU A 180 28.90 23.25 48.40
N ARG A 181 27.89 23.97 48.94
CA ARG A 181 26.99 24.93 48.27
C ARG A 181 26.06 24.43 47.15
N ASP A 182 24.77 24.54 47.49
CA ASP A 182 23.67 25.10 46.71
C ASP A 182 23.57 24.69 45.23
N ASP A 183 22.66 23.77 44.95
CA ASP A 183 21.39 24.11 44.31
C ASP A 183 20.57 22.85 44.04
N GLU A 184 19.27 22.93 44.29
CA GLU A 184 18.26 22.03 43.76
C GLU A 184 18.50 21.79 42.26
N ARG A 185 19.04 20.62 41.93
CA ARG A 185 18.93 20.09 40.56
C ARG A 185 17.87 19.02 40.59
N GLU A 186 16.64 19.46 40.33
CA GLU A 186 15.68 18.63 39.61
C GLU A 186 16.46 17.86 38.54
N ARG A 187 16.52 16.53 38.67
CA ARG A 187 16.93 15.70 37.55
C ARG A 187 15.82 15.86 36.51
N GLU A 188 15.97 16.84 35.63
CA GLU A 188 15.22 16.89 34.38
C GLU A 188 15.51 15.57 33.65
N GLU A 189 14.56 14.64 33.71
CA GLU A 189 14.51 13.49 32.83
C GLU A 189 14.47 14.03 31.40
N LYS A 190 15.62 14.04 30.72
CA LYS A 190 15.67 14.41 29.30
C LYS A 190 14.64 13.54 28.57
N PRO A 191 13.66 14.15 27.86
CA PRO A 191 12.65 13.38 27.17
C PRO A 191 13.32 12.47 26.15
N ALA A 192 12.92 11.20 26.11
CA ALA A 192 13.43 10.21 25.18
C ALA A 192 13.17 10.67 23.74
N ALA A 193 14.17 11.28 23.10
CA ALA A 193 14.10 11.68 21.71
C ALA A 193 14.14 10.43 20.82
N LEU A 194 13.01 10.12 20.17
CA LEU A 194 12.90 9.02 19.21
C LEU A 194 13.10 9.56 17.79
N SER A 195 13.89 8.87 16.97
CA SER A 195 14.10 9.21 15.56
C SER A 195 13.98 7.96 14.67
N ALA A 196 13.42 8.15 13.47
CA ALA A 196 13.31 7.13 12.42
C ALA A 196 13.38 7.81 11.05
N GLU A 197 14.02 7.15 10.09
CA GLU A 197 14.17 7.62 8.70
C GLU A 197 13.54 6.62 7.73
N GLY A 198 12.95 7.12 6.64
CA GLY A 198 12.29 6.31 5.61
C GLY A 198 11.00 6.96 5.10
N PRO A 199 10.20 6.23 4.30
CA PRO A 199 8.87 6.68 3.89
C PRO A 199 8.03 7.08 5.11
N LEU A 200 7.36 8.24 5.06
CA LEU A 200 6.74 8.89 6.23
C LEU A 200 5.88 7.95 7.08
N ASN A 201 5.00 7.17 6.45
CA ASN A 201 4.11 6.25 7.18
C ASN A 201 4.90 5.16 7.93
N GLN A 202 5.98 4.64 7.32
CA GLN A 202 6.83 3.62 7.96
C GLN A 202 7.63 4.22 9.12
N ALA A 203 8.20 5.42 8.93
CA ALA A 203 8.92 6.12 10.00
C ALA A 203 8.00 6.39 11.20
N LEU A 204 6.75 6.81 10.95
CA LEU A 204 5.75 7.03 12.01
C LEU A 204 5.36 5.73 12.73
N ILE A 205 5.13 4.63 12.01
CA ILE A 205 4.84 3.32 12.62
C ILE A 205 5.97 2.91 13.57
N VAL A 206 7.22 2.99 13.12
CA VAL A 206 8.40 2.66 13.92
C VAL A 206 8.50 3.56 15.16
N LEU A 207 8.22 4.86 15.02
CA LEU A 207 8.21 5.79 16.15
C LEU A 207 7.09 5.46 17.16
N PHE A 208 5.89 5.11 16.69
CA PHE A 208 4.78 4.73 17.57
C PHE A 208 5.04 3.43 18.33
N GLU A 209 5.63 2.43 17.68
CA GLU A 209 6.02 1.18 18.33
C GLU A 209 7.08 1.43 19.42
N ARG A 210 8.10 2.24 19.11
CA ARG A 210 9.12 2.64 20.09
C ARG A 210 8.53 3.46 21.23
N ALA A 211 7.61 4.37 20.96
CA ALA A 211 6.93 5.17 21.98
C ALA A 211 6.10 4.30 22.93
N ARG A 212 5.35 3.32 22.40
CA ARG A 212 4.59 2.34 23.20
C ARG A 212 5.51 1.45 24.04
N GLY A 213 6.60 0.96 23.46
CA GLY A 213 7.61 0.17 24.17
C GLY A 213 8.24 0.94 25.33
N ASN A 214 8.49 2.23 25.14
CA ASN A 214 9.04 3.14 26.16
C ASN A 214 7.98 3.76 27.08
N LYS A 215 6.71 3.34 26.99
CA LYS A 215 5.58 3.85 27.80
C LYS A 215 5.44 5.38 27.78
N ILE A 216 5.79 6.02 26.66
CA ILE A 216 5.67 7.47 26.47
C ILE A 216 4.18 7.83 26.41
N LYS A 217 3.72 8.66 27.35
CA LYS A 217 2.29 9.00 27.51
C LYS A 217 1.80 10.10 26.57
N ALA A 218 2.68 11.04 26.23
CA ALA A 218 2.34 12.20 25.40
C ALA A 218 3.56 12.64 24.59
N LEU A 219 3.30 13.28 23.45
CA LEU A 219 4.31 13.88 22.58
C LEU A 219 4.36 15.38 22.85
N SER A 220 5.54 15.92 23.14
CA SER A 220 5.74 17.37 23.28
C SER A 220 6.09 18.04 21.96
N GLU A 221 6.93 17.41 21.15
CA GLU A 221 7.42 17.96 19.89
C GLU A 221 7.63 16.84 18.86
N LEU A 222 7.21 17.07 17.61
CA LEU A 222 7.50 16.21 16.47
C LEU A 222 8.24 17.02 15.40
N ARG A 223 9.50 16.70 15.13
CA ARG A 223 10.30 17.30 14.05
C ARG A 223 10.34 16.37 12.85
N ILE A 224 9.86 16.83 11.71
CA ILE A 224 9.90 16.09 10.45
C ILE A 224 10.89 16.79 9.51
N LYS A 225 11.90 16.07 9.06
CA LYS A 225 12.83 16.53 8.02
C LYS A 225 12.49 15.83 6.71
N LEU A 226 12.13 16.61 5.70
CA LEU A 226 11.74 16.12 4.38
C LEU A 226 12.92 16.28 3.41
N PHE A 227 13.19 15.23 2.64
CA PHE A 227 14.33 15.17 1.71
C PHE A 227 13.91 15.29 0.25
N GLU A 228 12.62 15.12 -0.07
CA GLU A 228 12.08 15.20 -1.43
C GLU A 228 11.11 16.38 -1.58
N ALA A 229 11.27 17.16 -2.66
CA ALA A 229 10.47 18.36 -2.92
C ALA A 229 8.96 18.09 -2.98
N LYS A 230 8.56 16.94 -3.55
CA LYS A 230 7.15 16.55 -3.63
C LYS A 230 6.57 16.26 -2.24
N ALA A 231 7.29 15.53 -1.39
CA ALA A 231 6.87 15.26 -0.02
C ALA A 231 6.73 16.54 0.81
N THR A 232 7.64 17.51 0.60
CA THR A 232 7.54 18.85 1.21
C THR A 232 6.26 19.58 0.82
N TRP A 233 5.89 19.52 -0.46
CA TRP A 233 4.65 20.14 -0.94
C TRP A 233 3.39 19.47 -0.37
N ASP A 234 3.34 18.14 -0.37
CA ASP A 234 2.18 17.39 0.12
C ASP A 234 1.94 17.62 1.63
N VAL A 235 3.01 17.64 2.45
CA VAL A 235 2.92 17.97 3.88
C VAL A 235 2.51 19.42 4.09
N HIS A 236 3.04 20.36 3.29
CA HIS A 236 2.66 21.77 3.39
C HIS A 236 1.15 21.98 3.14
N GLN A 237 0.59 21.33 2.12
CA GLN A 237 -0.85 21.41 1.82
C GLN A 237 -1.71 20.78 2.93
N ALA A 238 -1.29 19.64 3.48
CA ALA A 238 -1.98 18.98 4.58
C ALA A 238 -1.96 19.81 5.87
N VAL A 239 -0.86 20.51 6.17
CA VAL A 239 -0.76 21.38 7.35
C VAL A 239 -1.51 22.70 7.14
N ALA A 240 -1.47 23.28 5.94
CA ALA A 240 -2.19 24.52 5.64
C ALA A 240 -3.72 24.40 5.72
N THR A 241 -4.24 23.17 5.57
CA THR A 241 -5.67 22.86 5.72
C THR A 241 -6.07 22.50 7.16
N HIS A 242 -5.10 22.36 8.07
CA HIS A 242 -5.36 22.16 9.49
C HIS A 242 -5.80 23.48 10.15
N ARG A 243 -7.10 23.75 10.12
CA ARG A 243 -7.72 24.74 11.01
C ARG A 243 -7.74 24.11 12.40
N GLY A 244 -6.97 24.67 13.33
CA GLY A 244 -6.89 24.20 14.71
C GLY A 244 -8.29 23.95 15.29
N ALA A 245 -8.46 22.76 15.88
CA ALA A 245 -9.62 22.44 16.69
C ALA A 245 -9.60 23.25 17.99
#